data_AF-A0A0M3IGY5-F1
#
_entry.id   AF-A0A0M3IGY5-F1
#
_cell.length_a   1.000
_cell.length_b   1.000
_cell.length_c   1.000
_cell.angle_alpha   90.00
_cell.angle_beta   90.00
_cell.angle_gamma   90.00
#
_symmetry.space_group_name_H-M   'P 1'
#
loop_
_entity.id
_entity.type
_entity.pdbx_description
1 polymer ?
#
loop_
_entity_poly.entity_id
_entity_poly.type
_entity_poly.pdbx_seq_one_letter_code
_entity_poly.pdbx_strand_id
1 'polypeptide(L)'
;MTSPAMTGSTFAAGDTATRSAMVELDQWIEQLYQCEQLTETQVKALCDKAKEILQKESNVQEVKCPVTVCGDVHGQFHDLLELFKMGGKAPDTNYLFMGDYVDRGYHSVETVTLLVCLKVYGFYDECLRKYGNSNVWKYFTDLFDYLPLTALVEGQIFCLHGGLSPSIDSLDHVRALDRLQEVPHEGPMCDLLWSDPDDRGGWGISPRGAGYTFGQDISETFNHSNGLTLISRAHQLVMEGYNWSHDRNVVTVFSAPNYCYRCANQAAMVELDDELRYSFLQFDPAPRRGEPNVTRQTPDYFL
;
A
#
# COMPACT_ATOMS: atom_id res chain seq x y z
N MET A 1 -8.35 18.61 66.23
CA MET A 1 -9.13 17.89 65.21
C MET A 1 -9.48 18.91 64.15
N THR A 2 -9.14 18.88 62.87
CA THR A 2 -8.35 18.01 61.98
C THR A 2 -8.34 18.81 60.66
N SER A 3 -7.18 19.08 60.08
CA SER A 3 -7.07 19.65 58.73
C SER A 3 -7.53 18.62 57.68
N PRO A 4 -8.16 19.01 56.57
CA PRO A 4 -8.30 18.12 55.42
C PRO A 4 -7.04 18.19 54.54
N ALA A 5 -6.48 17.01 54.28
CA ALA A 5 -5.37 16.81 53.35
C ALA A 5 -5.84 16.98 51.90
N MET A 6 -5.08 17.73 51.11
CA MET A 6 -5.15 17.71 49.64
C MET A 6 -4.68 16.35 49.14
N THR A 7 -5.59 15.58 48.54
CA THR A 7 -5.29 14.36 47.80
C THR A 7 -4.61 14.70 46.48
N GLY A 8 -3.40 14.18 46.28
CA GLY A 8 -2.63 14.29 45.04
C GLY A 8 -3.36 13.62 43.86
N SER A 9 -3.27 14.28 42.71
CA SER A 9 -3.85 13.86 41.44
C SER A 9 -3.14 12.63 40.87
N THR A 10 -3.87 11.54 40.69
CA THR A 10 -3.47 10.38 39.89
C THR A 10 -3.72 10.67 38.40
N PHE A 11 -2.73 11.22 37.69
CA PHE A 11 -2.78 11.41 36.22
C PHE A 11 -1.50 10.98 35.49
N ALA A 12 -0.56 10.24 36.12
CA ALA A 12 0.78 10.01 35.55
C ALA A 12 1.02 8.64 34.88
N ALA A 13 0.14 7.66 35.04
CA ALA A 13 0.40 6.27 34.62
C ALA A 13 0.05 5.97 33.15
N GLY A 14 -0.91 6.70 32.55
CA GLY A 14 -1.25 6.54 31.12
C GLY A 14 -0.17 7.11 30.20
N ASP A 15 0.38 8.27 30.58
CA ASP A 15 1.33 9.06 29.78
C ASP A 15 2.71 8.38 29.62
N THR A 16 3.11 7.60 30.61
CA THR A 16 4.39 6.86 30.60
C THR A 16 4.34 5.58 29.75
N ALA A 17 3.20 4.89 29.75
CA ALA A 17 3.00 3.70 28.93
C ALA A 17 2.91 4.06 27.44
N THR A 18 2.16 5.11 27.08
CA THR A 18 2.08 5.62 25.70
C THR A 18 3.46 6.01 25.17
N ARG A 19 4.25 6.74 25.97
CA ARG A 19 5.61 7.15 25.59
C ARG A 19 6.57 5.98 25.40
N SER A 20 6.53 4.97 26.28
CA SER A 20 7.42 3.79 26.19
C SER A 20 7.24 3.01 24.90
N ALA A 21 6.06 3.11 24.34
CA ALA A 21 5.53 2.16 23.40
C ALA A 21 5.53 2.79 21.98
N MET A 22 5.45 4.13 21.90
CA MET A 22 5.97 4.91 20.76
C MET A 22 7.48 4.74 20.58
N VAL A 23 8.25 4.80 21.68
CA VAL A 23 9.71 4.59 21.65
C VAL A 23 10.07 3.20 21.12
N GLU A 24 9.27 2.18 21.43
CA GLU A 24 9.46 0.83 20.89
C GLU A 24 9.21 0.78 19.37
N LEU A 25 8.15 1.43 18.87
CA LEU A 25 7.85 1.47 17.44
C LEU A 25 8.87 2.29 16.64
N ASP A 26 9.36 3.41 17.20
CA ASP A 26 10.48 4.18 16.64
C ASP A 26 11.72 3.29 16.45
N GLN A 27 12.07 2.50 17.47
CA GLN A 27 13.19 1.56 17.41
C GLN A 27 12.99 0.48 16.33
N TRP A 28 11.76 -0.04 16.18
CA TRP A 28 11.45 -1.02 15.14
C TRP A 28 11.59 -0.41 13.75
N ILE A 29 11.13 0.84 13.57
CA ILE A 29 11.30 1.58 12.31
C ILE A 29 12.78 1.78 12.01
N GLU A 30 13.57 2.26 12.98
CA GLU A 30 15.02 2.45 12.83
C GLU A 30 15.76 1.15 12.47
N GLN A 31 15.41 0.05 13.15
CA GLN A 31 15.93 -1.30 12.87
C GLN A 31 15.60 -1.72 11.43
N LEU A 32 14.34 -1.57 11.02
CA LEU A 32 13.90 -1.92 9.66
C LEU A 32 14.58 -1.07 8.61
N TYR A 33 14.85 0.23 8.85
CA TYR A 33 15.63 1.07 7.94
C TYR A 33 17.08 0.56 7.72
N GLN A 34 17.61 -0.27 8.62
CA GLN A 34 18.88 -0.98 8.42
C GLN A 34 18.72 -2.33 7.70
N CYS A 35 17.52 -2.65 7.19
CA CYS A 35 17.16 -3.94 6.60
C CYS A 35 17.25 -5.10 7.60
N GLU A 36 17.03 -4.83 8.89
CA GLU A 36 17.04 -5.85 9.95
C GLU A 36 15.61 -6.26 10.30
N GLN A 37 15.29 -7.55 10.16
CA GLN A 37 13.96 -8.09 10.41
C GLN A 37 13.58 -8.00 11.90
N LEU A 38 12.31 -7.70 12.19
CA LEU A 38 11.75 -7.83 13.53
C LEU A 38 11.62 -9.30 13.93
N THR A 39 11.61 -9.57 15.23
CA THR A 39 11.32 -10.91 15.76
C THR A 39 9.86 -11.29 15.49
N GLU A 40 9.58 -12.59 15.48
CA GLU A 40 8.23 -13.14 15.28
C GLU A 40 7.17 -12.51 16.21
N THR A 41 7.50 -12.33 17.48
CA THR A 41 6.61 -11.74 18.49
C THR A 41 6.31 -10.27 18.19
N GLN A 42 7.31 -9.51 17.71
CA GLN A 42 7.15 -8.10 17.35
C GLN A 42 6.28 -7.97 16.10
N VAL A 43 6.54 -8.78 15.06
CA VAL A 43 5.72 -8.82 13.84
C VAL A 43 4.27 -9.14 14.17
N LYS A 44 4.02 -10.09 15.07
CA LYS A 44 2.66 -10.37 15.52
C LYS A 44 1.98 -9.14 16.14
N ALA A 45 2.64 -8.54 17.13
CA ALA A 45 2.09 -7.40 17.84
C ALA A 45 1.80 -6.25 16.88
N LEU A 46 2.65 -6.07 15.87
CA LEU A 46 2.44 -5.13 14.78
C LEU A 46 1.20 -5.47 13.95
N CYS A 47 1.06 -6.71 13.47
CA CYS A 47 -0.09 -7.12 12.65
C CYS A 47 -1.41 -7.03 13.41
N ASP A 48 -1.45 -7.41 14.70
CA ASP A 48 -2.66 -7.29 15.52
C ASP A 48 -3.13 -5.82 15.60
N LYS A 49 -2.19 -4.89 15.86
CA LYS A 49 -2.44 -3.44 15.86
C LYS A 49 -2.92 -2.94 14.50
N ALA A 50 -2.28 -3.40 13.44
CA ALA A 50 -2.62 -2.98 12.08
C ALA A 50 -4.04 -3.44 11.69
N LYS A 51 -4.45 -4.67 12.04
CA LYS A 51 -5.83 -5.14 11.81
C LYS A 51 -6.86 -4.26 12.49
N GLU A 52 -6.59 -3.79 13.71
CA GLU A 52 -7.53 -2.94 14.45
C GLU A 52 -7.72 -1.55 13.83
N ILE A 53 -6.71 -1.06 13.12
CA ILE A 53 -6.76 0.16 12.31
C ILE A 53 -7.52 -0.13 11.01
N LEU A 54 -7.02 -1.08 10.23
CA LEU A 54 -7.48 -1.35 8.88
C LEU A 54 -8.94 -1.82 8.85
N GLN A 55 -9.44 -2.54 9.88
CA GLN A 55 -10.86 -2.92 9.95
C GLN A 55 -11.81 -1.73 10.02
N LYS A 56 -11.34 -0.57 10.49
CA LYS A 56 -12.13 0.67 10.62
C LYS A 56 -12.13 1.48 9.32
N GLU A 57 -11.25 1.12 8.38
CA GLU A 57 -11.11 1.80 7.10
C GLU A 57 -12.15 1.32 6.09
N SER A 58 -12.55 2.22 5.19
CA SER A 58 -13.53 1.94 4.15
C SER A 58 -12.88 1.18 2.98
N ASN A 59 -13.66 0.42 2.19
CA ASN A 59 -13.15 -0.14 0.92
C ASN A 59 -12.78 0.96 -0.08
N VAL A 60 -13.41 2.13 0.05
CA VAL A 60 -13.04 3.39 -0.60
C VAL A 60 -12.52 4.31 0.49
N GLN A 61 -11.23 4.23 0.77
CA GLN A 61 -10.60 4.99 1.83
C GLN A 61 -10.40 6.44 1.38
N GLU A 62 -11.04 7.38 2.08
CA GLU A 62 -10.87 8.81 1.82
C GLU A 62 -9.45 9.25 2.22
N VAL A 63 -8.78 9.97 1.33
CA VAL A 63 -7.42 10.48 1.52
C VAL A 63 -7.38 11.97 1.21
N LYS A 64 -6.65 12.72 2.03
CA LYS A 64 -6.46 14.16 1.87
C LYS A 64 -5.11 14.48 1.23
N CYS A 65 -5.10 15.55 0.46
CA CYS A 65 -3.85 16.16 0.02
C CYS A 65 -3.17 16.92 1.17
N PRO A 66 -1.84 17.13 1.09
CA PRO A 66 -0.93 16.63 0.06
C PRO A 66 -0.62 15.14 0.27
N VAL A 67 -0.40 14.37 -0.79
CA VAL A 67 -0.10 12.93 -0.70
C VAL A 67 0.77 12.44 -1.87
N THR A 68 1.70 11.54 -1.58
CA THR A 68 2.52 10.85 -2.57
C THR A 68 1.96 9.45 -2.84
N VAL A 69 1.53 9.22 -4.08
CA VAL A 69 0.95 7.96 -4.56
C VAL A 69 2.03 7.07 -5.16
N CYS A 70 2.11 5.83 -4.69
CA CYS A 70 3.11 4.84 -5.07
C CYS A 70 2.44 3.58 -5.65
N GLY A 71 3.04 3.00 -6.69
CA GLY A 71 2.64 1.71 -7.26
C GLY A 71 3.38 0.53 -6.63
N ASP A 72 3.58 -0.51 -7.43
CA ASP A 72 4.17 -1.79 -7.00
C ASP A 72 5.59 -1.64 -6.44
N VAL A 73 5.94 -2.43 -5.42
CA VAL A 73 7.25 -2.42 -4.75
C VAL A 73 7.95 -3.79 -4.83
N HIS A 74 7.19 -4.89 -4.71
CA HIS A 74 7.66 -6.27 -4.90
C HIS A 74 8.93 -6.63 -4.13
N GLY A 75 8.96 -6.32 -2.83
CA GLY A 75 10.08 -6.70 -1.96
C GLY A 75 11.44 -6.13 -2.34
N GLN A 76 11.50 -5.13 -3.22
CA GLN A 76 12.72 -4.41 -3.58
C GLN A 76 13.03 -3.34 -2.51
N PHE A 77 13.37 -3.80 -1.30
CA PHE A 77 13.49 -2.95 -0.10
C PHE A 77 14.46 -1.78 -0.25
N HIS A 78 15.61 -1.96 -0.87
CA HIS A 78 16.57 -0.87 -1.08
C HIS A 78 16.04 0.21 -2.02
N ASP A 79 15.21 -0.18 -2.99
CA ASP A 79 14.53 0.76 -3.89
C ASP A 79 13.37 1.47 -3.17
N LEU A 80 12.71 0.81 -2.22
CA LEU A 80 11.76 1.46 -1.30
C LEU A 80 12.45 2.53 -0.44
N LEU A 81 13.68 2.29 0.03
CA LEU A 81 14.44 3.31 0.76
C LEU A 81 14.83 4.49 -0.14
N GLU A 82 15.16 4.25 -1.41
CA GLU A 82 15.41 5.31 -2.39
C GLU A 82 14.11 6.08 -2.68
N LEU A 83 12.96 5.40 -2.75
CA LEU A 83 11.64 6.03 -2.86
C LEU A 83 11.40 7.02 -1.71
N PHE A 84 11.61 6.64 -0.45
CA PHE A 84 11.47 7.55 0.69
C PHE A 84 12.53 8.66 0.71
N LYS A 85 13.72 8.42 0.18
CA LYS A 85 14.75 9.45 0.05
C LYS A 85 14.37 10.50 -0.99
N MET A 86 13.67 10.10 -2.05
CA MET A 86 13.23 10.98 -3.13
C MET A 86 11.93 11.71 -2.78
N GLY A 87 10.92 11.01 -2.27
CA GLY A 87 9.60 11.58 -1.96
C GLY A 87 9.48 12.22 -0.58
N GLY A 88 10.44 11.99 0.33
CA GLY A 88 10.40 12.48 1.69
C GLY A 88 10.10 11.37 2.72
N LYS A 89 10.46 11.60 3.97
CA LYS A 89 10.24 10.59 5.02
C LYS A 89 8.84 10.72 5.59
N ALA A 90 8.18 9.59 5.82
CA ALA A 90 7.05 9.57 6.76
C ALA A 90 7.56 9.87 8.19
N PRO A 91 6.81 10.61 9.02
CA PRO A 91 5.46 11.15 8.78
C PRO A 91 5.42 12.55 8.13
N ASP A 92 6.56 13.16 7.79
CA ASP A 92 6.60 14.50 7.18
C ASP A 92 5.93 14.54 5.80
N THR A 93 5.91 13.40 5.10
CA THR A 93 5.22 13.21 3.82
C THR A 93 4.15 12.13 3.96
N ASN A 94 2.94 12.43 3.48
CA ASN A 94 1.84 11.47 3.43
C ASN A 94 2.00 10.54 2.23
N TYR A 95 1.70 9.25 2.43
CA TYR A 95 1.84 8.24 1.38
C TYR A 95 0.56 7.44 1.18
N LEU A 96 0.29 7.11 -0.09
CA LEU A 96 -0.73 6.15 -0.53
C LEU A 96 -0.04 5.11 -1.41
N PHE A 97 0.07 3.87 -0.91
CA PHE A 97 0.59 2.77 -1.72
C PHE A 97 -0.57 1.93 -2.30
N MET A 98 -0.47 1.58 -3.58
CA MET A 98 -1.52 0.89 -4.33
C MET A 98 -1.38 -0.64 -4.36
N GLY A 99 -0.62 -1.25 -3.44
CA GLY A 99 -0.48 -2.71 -3.35
C GLY A 99 0.85 -3.27 -3.85
N ASP A 100 0.88 -4.59 -4.08
CA ASP A 100 2.06 -5.35 -4.53
C ASP A 100 3.35 -5.03 -3.76
N TYR A 101 3.26 -5.13 -2.43
CA TYR A 101 4.39 -4.94 -1.51
C TYR A 101 5.39 -6.09 -1.53
N VAL A 102 4.90 -7.30 -1.79
CA VAL A 102 5.59 -8.57 -1.59
C VAL A 102 5.83 -9.29 -2.93
N ASP A 103 6.49 -10.44 -2.84
CA ASP A 103 6.93 -11.30 -3.93
C ASP A 103 8.03 -10.71 -4.82
N ARG A 104 8.69 -11.59 -5.57
CA ARG A 104 9.78 -11.34 -6.53
C ARG A 104 11.10 -10.84 -5.92
N GLY A 105 11.06 -9.79 -5.12
CA GLY A 105 12.23 -9.26 -4.41
C GLY A 105 12.58 -10.09 -3.18
N TYR A 106 13.86 -10.04 -2.80
CA TYR A 106 14.40 -10.85 -1.69
C TYR A 106 14.00 -10.33 -0.31
N HIS A 107 13.52 -9.09 -0.21
CA HIS A 107 13.30 -8.39 1.06
C HIS A 107 11.80 -8.06 1.26
N SER A 108 10.93 -8.99 0.86
CA SER A 108 9.48 -8.82 0.97
C SER A 108 9.02 -8.65 2.42
N VAL A 109 9.66 -9.37 3.36
CA VAL A 109 9.33 -9.30 4.80
C VAL A 109 9.68 -7.93 5.36
N GLU A 110 10.88 -7.43 5.09
CA GLU A 110 11.34 -6.10 5.53
C GLU A 110 10.46 -5.00 4.94
N THR A 111 10.11 -5.13 3.65
CA THR A 111 9.25 -4.19 2.92
C THR A 111 7.88 -4.06 3.57
N VAL A 112 7.15 -5.18 3.73
CA VAL A 112 5.81 -5.14 4.32
C VAL A 112 5.86 -4.73 5.79
N THR A 113 6.86 -5.20 6.55
CA THR A 113 6.97 -4.86 7.97
C THR A 113 7.22 -3.36 8.17
N LEU A 114 8.08 -2.75 7.35
CA LEU A 114 8.32 -1.30 7.41
C LEU A 114 7.06 -0.50 7.09
N LEU A 115 6.34 -0.84 6.00
CA LEU A 115 5.12 -0.14 5.61
C LEU A 115 4.01 -0.27 6.66
N VAL A 116 3.84 -1.45 7.25
CA VAL A 116 2.87 -1.67 8.34
C VAL A 116 3.29 -0.94 9.61
N CYS A 117 4.58 -0.89 9.96
CA CYS A 117 5.08 -0.06 11.08
C CYS A 117 4.72 1.41 10.89
N LEU A 118 4.96 1.96 9.69
CA LEU A 118 4.61 3.34 9.35
C LEU A 118 3.09 3.58 9.41
N LYS A 119 2.26 2.61 9.02
CA LYS A 119 0.80 2.68 9.16
C LYS A 119 0.35 2.70 10.62
N VAL A 120 0.95 1.87 11.47
CA VAL A 120 0.62 1.77 12.90
C VAL A 120 1.11 2.99 13.69
N TYR A 121 2.16 3.66 13.21
CA TYR A 121 2.72 4.88 13.82
C TYR A 121 1.68 6.00 14.03
N GLY A 122 0.59 6.01 13.26
CA GLY A 122 -0.51 6.98 13.38
C GLY A 122 -1.63 6.64 14.37
N PHE A 123 -1.65 5.48 15.03
CA PHE A 123 -2.80 5.03 15.84
C PHE A 123 -2.37 4.14 17.02
N TYR A 124 -1.66 4.73 18.00
CA TYR A 124 -0.92 3.94 18.99
C TYR A 124 -1.71 3.51 20.25
N ASP A 125 -2.83 4.15 20.60
CA ASP A 125 -3.33 4.13 21.98
C ASP A 125 -4.09 2.86 22.47
N GLU A 126 -4.47 1.87 21.65
CA GLU A 126 -5.54 0.94 22.09
C GLU A 126 -5.11 -0.54 22.41
N CYS A 127 -3.96 -1.06 21.94
CA CYS A 127 -3.96 -2.52 21.61
C CYS A 127 -2.86 -3.43 22.19
N LEU A 128 -2.25 -3.06 23.33
CA LEU A 128 -1.10 -3.77 23.95
C LEU A 128 -1.40 -5.14 24.62
N ARG A 129 -2.40 -5.96 24.23
CA ARG A 129 -2.86 -7.04 25.14
C ARG A 129 -2.74 -8.52 24.76
N LYS A 130 -2.47 -8.99 23.54
CA LYS A 130 -2.91 -10.38 23.22
C LYS A 130 -2.00 -11.25 22.31
N TYR A 131 -1.09 -12.00 22.96
CA TYR A 131 -0.61 -13.39 22.65
C TYR A 131 0.34 -13.61 21.48
N GLY A 132 0.99 -14.80 21.36
CA GLY A 132 2.10 -15.14 20.42
C GLY A 132 2.21 -16.64 20.04
N ASN A 133 2.58 -16.93 18.77
CA ASN A 133 3.25 -18.14 18.21
C ASN A 133 3.32 -18.13 16.66
N SER A 134 3.65 -19.28 16.03
CA SER A 134 4.27 -19.55 14.72
C SER A 134 3.48 -19.15 13.47
N ASN A 135 3.27 -17.86 13.33
CA ASN A 135 2.20 -17.35 12.51
C ASN A 135 2.64 -16.16 11.66
N VAL A 136 3.92 -15.78 11.54
CA VAL A 136 4.31 -14.55 10.80
C VAL A 136 3.74 -14.48 9.38
N TRP A 137 3.86 -15.56 8.61
CA TRP A 137 3.22 -15.66 7.29
C TRP A 137 1.70 -15.50 7.39
N LYS A 138 1.08 -16.25 8.33
CA LYS A 138 -0.35 -16.16 8.63
C LYS A 138 -0.77 -14.76 9.08
N TYR A 139 0.06 -14.02 9.81
CA TYR A 139 -0.25 -12.70 10.33
C TYR A 139 -0.28 -11.68 9.21
N PHE A 140 0.62 -11.79 8.23
CA PHE A 140 0.60 -10.93 7.05
C PHE A 140 -0.54 -11.32 6.10
N THR A 141 -0.77 -12.61 5.82
CA THR A 141 -1.89 -13.02 4.96
C THR A 141 -3.22 -12.63 5.59
N ASP A 142 -3.42 -12.94 6.87
CA ASP A 142 -4.63 -12.53 7.61
C ASP A 142 -4.71 -10.99 7.73
N LEU A 143 -3.61 -10.23 7.60
CA LEU A 143 -3.62 -8.76 7.60
C LEU A 143 -3.98 -8.20 6.21
N PHE A 144 -3.59 -8.88 5.14
CA PHE A 144 -3.87 -8.45 3.76
C PHE A 144 -5.38 -8.42 3.48
N ASP A 145 -6.15 -9.33 4.06
CA ASP A 145 -7.63 -9.31 4.00
C ASP A 145 -8.24 -8.01 4.55
N TYR A 146 -7.52 -7.26 5.39
CA TYR A 146 -8.01 -6.01 5.98
C TYR A 146 -7.67 -4.77 5.16
N LEU A 147 -6.74 -4.87 4.21
CA LEU A 147 -6.30 -3.73 3.40
C LEU A 147 -7.49 -3.16 2.60
N PRO A 148 -7.70 -1.83 2.61
CA PRO A 148 -8.66 -1.20 1.73
C PRO A 148 -8.43 -1.59 0.27
N LEU A 149 -9.52 -1.84 -0.46
CA LEU A 149 -9.43 -2.20 -1.88
C LEU A 149 -9.02 -1.00 -2.74
N THR A 150 -9.47 0.19 -2.35
CA THR A 150 -9.32 1.43 -3.12
C THR A 150 -9.23 2.64 -2.21
N ALA A 151 -8.78 3.76 -2.75
CA ALA A 151 -8.74 5.05 -2.08
C ALA A 151 -9.30 6.15 -2.98
N LEU A 152 -9.79 7.22 -2.36
CA LEU A 152 -10.33 8.39 -3.05
C LEU A 152 -9.64 9.64 -2.51
N VAL A 153 -8.77 10.24 -3.33
CA VAL A 153 -8.03 11.46 -2.96
C VAL A 153 -8.87 12.69 -3.32
N GLU A 154 -9.17 13.51 -2.31
CA GLU A 154 -10.00 14.73 -2.41
C GLU A 154 -11.34 14.54 -3.16
N GLY A 155 -11.91 13.33 -3.12
CA GLY A 155 -13.15 13.04 -3.84
C GLY A 155 -13.02 12.99 -5.37
N GLN A 156 -11.82 13.14 -5.93
CA GLN A 156 -11.61 13.36 -7.38
C GLN A 156 -10.70 12.33 -8.04
N ILE A 157 -9.68 11.82 -7.34
CA ILE A 157 -8.73 10.83 -7.89
C ILE A 157 -9.00 9.49 -7.24
N PHE A 158 -9.46 8.53 -8.04
CA PHE A 158 -9.73 7.17 -7.59
C PHE A 158 -8.49 6.30 -7.76
N CYS A 159 -7.94 5.82 -6.65
CA CYS A 159 -6.72 5.03 -6.59
C CYS A 159 -7.05 3.56 -6.31
N LEU A 160 -6.48 2.64 -7.08
CA LEU A 160 -6.66 1.19 -6.92
C LEU A 160 -5.47 0.42 -7.51
N HIS A 161 -5.30 -0.85 -7.14
CA HIS A 161 -4.18 -1.65 -7.68
C HIS A 161 -4.41 -2.02 -9.16
N GLY A 162 -5.50 -2.75 -9.41
CA GLY A 162 -5.91 -3.28 -10.70
C GLY A 162 -6.59 -2.21 -11.56
N GLY A 163 -7.87 -2.42 -11.84
CA GLY A 163 -8.62 -1.56 -12.73
C GLY A 163 -10.11 -1.67 -12.50
N LEU A 164 -10.90 -1.19 -13.44
CA LEU A 164 -12.35 -1.19 -13.31
C LEU A 164 -12.95 -2.60 -13.44
N SER A 165 -14.16 -2.78 -12.93
CA SER A 165 -14.94 -4.02 -13.04
C SER A 165 -16.23 -3.76 -13.82
N PRO A 166 -16.68 -4.68 -14.70
CA PRO A 166 -18.01 -4.60 -15.31
C PRO A 166 -19.16 -4.76 -14.30
N SER A 167 -18.86 -5.15 -13.05
CA SER A 167 -19.82 -5.28 -11.96
C SER A 167 -19.89 -4.03 -11.05
N ILE A 168 -19.08 -3.00 -11.33
CA ILE A 168 -18.95 -1.81 -10.49
C ILE A 168 -19.16 -0.56 -11.35
N ASP A 169 -20.36 0.02 -11.25
CA ASP A 169 -20.68 1.29 -11.91
C ASP A 169 -20.43 2.50 -11.01
N SER A 170 -20.40 2.29 -9.69
CA SER A 170 -20.28 3.38 -8.72
C SER A 170 -19.33 3.07 -7.57
N LEU A 171 -18.79 4.12 -6.94
CA LEU A 171 -17.99 4.00 -5.71
C LEU A 171 -18.77 3.33 -4.56
N ASP A 172 -20.10 3.47 -4.54
CA ASP A 172 -20.94 2.80 -3.53
C ASP A 172 -20.96 1.29 -3.69
N HIS A 173 -20.85 0.76 -4.92
CA HIS A 173 -20.70 -0.68 -5.13
C HIS A 173 -19.39 -1.18 -4.53
N VAL A 174 -18.30 -0.41 -4.63
CA VAL A 174 -17.01 -0.75 -4.00
C VAL A 174 -17.14 -0.74 -2.47
N ARG A 175 -17.78 0.30 -1.89
CA ARG A 175 -18.04 0.41 -0.44
C ARG A 175 -18.83 -0.78 0.12
N ALA A 176 -19.71 -1.38 -0.68
CA ALA A 176 -20.56 -2.48 -0.28
C ALA A 176 -19.89 -3.88 -0.34
N LEU A 177 -18.69 -4.01 -0.92
CA LEU A 177 -18.01 -5.30 -0.99
C LEU A 177 -17.61 -5.82 0.39
N ASP A 178 -17.75 -7.12 0.61
CA ASP A 178 -17.14 -7.77 1.77
C ASP A 178 -15.67 -8.06 1.44
N ARG A 179 -14.76 -7.22 1.93
CA ARG A 179 -13.33 -7.38 1.63
C ARG A 179 -12.60 -8.36 2.55
N LEU A 180 -13.20 -8.74 3.69
CA LEU A 180 -12.53 -9.51 4.75
C LEU A 180 -12.51 -11.02 4.42
N GLN A 181 -11.91 -11.34 3.28
CA GLN A 181 -11.77 -12.68 2.74
C GLN A 181 -10.57 -12.73 1.79
N GLU A 182 -10.05 -13.94 1.55
CA GLU A 182 -9.09 -14.19 0.47
C GLU A 182 -9.66 -13.68 -0.87
N VAL A 183 -8.82 -13.06 -1.68
CA VAL A 183 -9.23 -12.53 -3.00
C VAL A 183 -9.85 -13.65 -3.84
N PRO A 184 -11.14 -13.53 -4.23
CA PRO A 184 -11.78 -14.54 -5.07
C PRO A 184 -11.11 -14.66 -6.44
N HIS A 185 -11.29 -15.81 -7.10
CA HIS A 185 -10.79 -16.02 -8.47
C HIS A 185 -11.56 -15.23 -9.55
N GLU A 186 -12.75 -14.73 -9.22
CA GLU A 186 -13.60 -13.93 -10.12
C GLU A 186 -14.47 -12.94 -9.34
N GLY A 187 -15.05 -11.97 -10.05
CA GLY A 187 -15.99 -11.01 -9.48
C GLY A 187 -15.35 -9.67 -9.08
N PRO A 188 -16.14 -8.74 -8.53
CA PRO A 188 -15.77 -7.33 -8.40
C PRO A 188 -14.49 -7.08 -7.60
N MET A 189 -14.26 -7.83 -6.51
CA MET A 189 -13.04 -7.72 -5.71
C MET A 189 -11.81 -8.20 -6.50
N CYS A 190 -11.93 -9.29 -7.25
CA CYS A 190 -10.87 -9.79 -8.13
C CYS A 190 -10.56 -8.76 -9.21
N ASP A 191 -11.59 -8.25 -9.88
CA ASP A 191 -11.45 -7.31 -10.99
C ASP A 191 -10.74 -6.01 -10.57
N LEU A 192 -11.06 -5.47 -9.39
CA LEU A 192 -10.40 -4.28 -8.82
C LEU A 192 -8.89 -4.45 -8.62
N LEU A 193 -8.42 -5.69 -8.46
CA LEU A 193 -7.02 -6.03 -8.24
C LEU A 193 -6.32 -6.53 -9.51
N TRP A 194 -7.04 -7.05 -10.50
CA TRP A 194 -6.45 -7.75 -11.65
C TRP A 194 -6.71 -7.13 -13.03
N SER A 195 -7.64 -6.18 -13.14
CA SER A 195 -8.01 -5.61 -14.44
C SER A 195 -6.98 -4.60 -14.97
N ASP A 196 -6.94 -4.45 -16.29
CA ASP A 196 -5.96 -3.62 -17.01
C ASP A 196 -6.61 -2.68 -18.05
N PRO A 197 -6.12 -1.44 -18.21
CA PRO A 197 -6.50 -0.60 -19.34
C PRO A 197 -6.02 -1.21 -20.68
N ASP A 198 -6.76 -0.93 -21.76
CA ASP A 198 -6.52 -1.49 -23.10
C ASP A 198 -6.93 -0.48 -24.18
N ASP A 199 -6.21 -0.48 -25.30
CA ASP A 199 -6.47 0.41 -26.43
C ASP A 199 -7.79 0.05 -27.15
N ARG A 200 -8.30 -1.17 -26.93
CA ARG A 200 -9.58 -1.63 -27.47
C ARG A 200 -10.74 -1.05 -26.65
N GLY A 201 -11.78 -0.60 -27.35
CA GLY A 201 -13.00 -0.11 -26.69
C GLY A 201 -13.82 -1.22 -26.01
N GLY A 202 -14.55 -0.85 -24.97
CA GLY A 202 -15.39 -1.74 -24.18
C GLY A 202 -14.61 -2.64 -23.22
N TRP A 203 -15.22 -3.76 -22.84
CA TRP A 203 -14.60 -4.77 -21.97
C TRP A 203 -14.00 -5.91 -22.78
N GLY A 204 -12.85 -6.42 -22.36
CA GLY A 204 -12.20 -7.61 -22.89
C GLY A 204 -11.84 -8.61 -21.80
N ILE A 205 -11.60 -9.86 -22.18
CA ILE A 205 -11.09 -10.88 -21.25
C ILE A 205 -9.62 -10.61 -20.98
N SER A 206 -9.23 -10.58 -19.70
CA SER A 206 -7.84 -10.37 -19.30
C SER A 206 -6.96 -11.55 -19.73
N PRO A 207 -5.77 -11.29 -20.33
CA PRO A 207 -4.80 -12.34 -20.64
C PRO A 207 -4.15 -12.93 -19.38
N ARG A 208 -4.37 -12.33 -18.20
CA ARG A 208 -3.84 -12.80 -16.91
C ARG A 208 -4.56 -14.03 -16.36
N GLY A 209 -5.73 -14.37 -16.92
CA GLY A 209 -6.60 -15.41 -16.40
C GLY A 209 -7.50 -14.97 -15.23
N ALA A 210 -7.43 -13.69 -14.84
CA ALA A 210 -8.28 -13.04 -13.84
C ALA A 210 -8.50 -11.56 -14.21
N GLY A 211 -9.67 -11.00 -13.86
CA GLY A 211 -10.06 -9.65 -14.22
C GLY A 211 -10.42 -9.44 -15.70
N TYR A 212 -10.54 -8.17 -16.09
CA TYR A 212 -10.90 -7.76 -17.45
C TYR A 212 -9.88 -6.79 -18.03
N THR A 213 -9.90 -6.61 -19.34
CA THR A 213 -9.39 -5.39 -19.95
C THR A 213 -10.52 -4.38 -20.12
N PHE A 214 -10.23 -3.08 -20.02
CA PHE A 214 -11.21 -2.02 -20.21
C PHE A 214 -10.69 -0.90 -21.10
N GLY A 215 -11.52 -0.43 -22.01
CA GLY A 215 -11.20 0.64 -22.95
C GLY A 215 -11.38 2.05 -22.41
N GLN A 216 -10.98 3.04 -23.22
CA GLN A 216 -11.14 4.45 -22.90
C GLN A 216 -12.59 4.86 -22.61
N ASP A 217 -13.55 4.36 -23.40
CA ASP A 217 -14.98 4.62 -23.24
C ASP A 217 -15.50 4.18 -21.86
N ILE A 218 -14.96 3.09 -21.32
CA ILE A 218 -15.30 2.60 -19.99
C ILE A 218 -14.76 3.53 -18.90
N SER A 219 -13.48 3.94 -19.01
CA SER A 219 -12.89 4.86 -18.03
C SER A 219 -13.55 6.24 -18.04
N GLU A 220 -13.89 6.78 -19.21
CA GLU A 220 -14.61 8.05 -19.34
C GLU A 220 -16.00 7.97 -18.68
N THR A 221 -16.74 6.89 -18.98
CA THR A 221 -18.08 6.67 -18.41
C THR A 221 -18.02 6.55 -16.89
N PHE A 222 -17.07 5.77 -16.36
CA PHE A 222 -16.91 5.58 -14.92
C PHE A 222 -16.52 6.90 -14.22
N ASN A 223 -15.54 7.62 -14.77
CA ASN A 223 -15.11 8.90 -14.21
C ASN A 223 -16.24 9.92 -14.19
N HIS A 224 -16.93 10.08 -15.32
CA HIS A 224 -18.06 11.02 -15.43
C HIS A 224 -19.18 10.69 -14.44
N SER A 225 -19.57 9.41 -14.34
CA SER A 225 -20.67 8.98 -13.48
C SER A 225 -20.36 9.11 -11.99
N ASN A 226 -19.09 9.07 -11.61
CA ASN A 226 -18.63 9.16 -10.22
C ASN A 226 -18.02 10.54 -9.86
N GLY A 227 -18.01 11.50 -10.78
CA GLY A 227 -17.44 12.83 -10.56
C GLY A 227 -15.92 12.84 -10.39
N LEU A 228 -15.23 11.86 -10.98
CA LEU A 228 -13.79 11.69 -10.88
C LEU A 228 -13.06 12.42 -12.01
N THR A 229 -11.84 12.87 -11.73
CA THR A 229 -10.95 13.46 -12.72
C THR A 229 -9.92 12.45 -13.25
N LEU A 230 -9.63 11.40 -12.48
CA LEU A 230 -8.56 10.46 -12.77
C LEU A 230 -8.75 9.12 -12.05
N ILE A 231 -8.41 8.04 -12.75
CA ILE A 231 -8.11 6.73 -12.16
C ILE A 231 -6.58 6.60 -12.08
N SER A 232 -6.03 6.50 -10.87
CA SER A 232 -4.62 6.20 -10.64
C SER A 232 -4.46 4.73 -10.26
N ARG A 233 -3.63 3.99 -10.99
CA ARG A 233 -3.51 2.54 -10.81
C ARG A 233 -2.09 2.00 -10.95
N ALA A 234 -1.86 0.74 -10.59
CA ALA A 234 -0.52 0.11 -10.52
C ALA A 234 -0.36 -1.13 -11.42
N HIS A 235 0.16 -2.28 -10.93
CA HIS A 235 0.08 -3.67 -11.49
C HIS A 235 0.74 -3.97 -12.85
N GLN A 236 0.80 -2.98 -13.75
CA GLN A 236 1.41 -3.10 -15.07
C GLN A 236 2.77 -2.44 -15.04
N LEU A 237 3.80 -3.23 -15.33
CA LEU A 237 5.13 -2.69 -15.58
C LEU A 237 5.08 -1.74 -16.78
N VAL A 238 5.56 -0.53 -16.56
CA VAL A 238 5.72 0.51 -17.57
C VAL A 238 7.17 1.01 -17.54
N MET A 239 7.77 1.17 -18.72
CA MET A 239 9.22 1.36 -18.84
C MET A 239 9.73 2.65 -18.19
N GLU A 240 8.92 3.71 -18.20
CA GLU A 240 9.26 5.01 -17.60
C GLU A 240 8.82 5.12 -16.13
N GLY A 241 8.31 4.03 -15.53
CA GLY A 241 7.76 4.04 -14.17
C GLY A 241 6.36 4.64 -14.05
N TYR A 242 5.89 5.38 -15.06
CA TYR A 242 4.49 5.75 -15.20
C TYR A 242 4.05 5.77 -16.67
N ASN A 243 2.75 5.67 -16.93
CA ASN A 243 2.18 5.80 -18.27
C ASN A 243 0.76 6.38 -18.22
N TRP A 244 0.49 7.36 -19.08
CA TRP A 244 -0.86 7.89 -19.28
C TRP A 244 -1.58 7.09 -20.37
N SER A 245 -2.85 6.76 -20.13
CA SER A 245 -3.72 6.13 -21.13
C SER A 245 -5.11 6.76 -21.11
N HIS A 246 -5.93 6.38 -22.10
CA HIS A 246 -7.35 6.75 -22.19
C HIS A 246 -7.59 8.27 -22.12
N ASP A 247 -6.85 9.02 -22.93
CA ASP A 247 -6.87 10.50 -22.93
C ASP A 247 -6.72 11.12 -21.52
N ARG A 248 -5.79 10.57 -20.73
CA ARG A 248 -5.50 10.95 -19.35
C ARG A 248 -6.60 10.67 -18.33
N ASN A 249 -7.60 9.85 -18.66
CA ASN A 249 -8.55 9.33 -17.67
C ASN A 249 -7.91 8.28 -16.75
N VAL A 250 -6.81 7.66 -17.18
CA VAL A 250 -6.09 6.63 -16.44
C VAL A 250 -4.59 6.93 -16.43
N VAL A 251 -3.96 6.77 -15.27
CA VAL A 251 -2.50 6.72 -15.13
C VAL A 251 -2.09 5.40 -14.47
N THR A 252 -1.13 4.72 -15.07
CA THR A 252 -0.43 3.58 -14.47
C THR A 252 0.85 4.07 -13.82
N VAL A 253 1.11 3.69 -12.56
CA VAL A 253 2.29 4.05 -11.77
C VAL A 253 2.95 2.76 -11.28
N PHE A 254 4.26 2.64 -11.46
CA PHE A 254 5.03 1.46 -11.10
C PHE A 254 6.30 1.90 -10.36
N SER A 255 6.46 1.45 -9.11
CA SER A 255 7.47 1.99 -8.19
C SER A 255 8.64 1.03 -7.92
N ALA A 256 8.77 -0.04 -8.72
CA ALA A 256 9.88 -1.01 -8.65
C ALA A 256 10.84 -0.85 -9.84
N PRO A 257 11.99 -0.16 -9.69
CA PRO A 257 12.90 0.08 -10.80
C PRO A 257 13.70 -1.18 -11.14
N ASN A 258 14.06 -1.34 -12.41
CA ASN A 258 14.72 -2.53 -12.96
C ASN A 258 14.09 -3.83 -12.42
N TYR A 259 12.78 -3.96 -12.59
CA TYR A 259 11.98 -5.01 -11.99
C TYR A 259 12.57 -6.40 -12.24
N CYS A 260 12.55 -7.23 -11.19
CA CYS A 260 13.13 -8.57 -11.20
C CYS A 260 14.61 -8.60 -11.65
N TYR A 261 15.31 -7.47 -11.51
CA TYR A 261 16.71 -7.27 -11.90
C TYR A 261 17.00 -7.48 -13.39
N ARG A 262 15.97 -7.35 -14.25
CA ARG A 262 16.08 -7.68 -15.68
C ARG A 262 15.31 -6.76 -16.61
N CYS A 263 14.25 -6.11 -16.13
CA CYS A 263 13.35 -5.36 -17.00
C CYS A 263 13.90 -3.99 -17.42
N ALA A 264 14.89 -3.45 -16.69
CA ALA A 264 15.54 -2.17 -16.98
C ALA A 264 14.58 -0.95 -17.08
N ASN A 265 13.37 -1.06 -16.52
CA ASN A 265 12.44 0.05 -16.38
C ASN A 265 12.91 1.03 -15.29
N GLN A 266 12.52 2.29 -15.42
CA GLN A 266 12.52 3.24 -14.31
C GLN A 266 11.32 2.97 -13.38
N ALA A 267 11.36 3.54 -12.19
CA ALA A 267 10.23 3.63 -11.29
C ALA A 267 9.72 5.07 -11.20
N ALA A 268 8.47 5.25 -10.79
CA ALA A 268 7.93 6.56 -10.49
C ALA A 268 7.01 6.56 -9.26
N MET A 269 6.77 7.76 -8.72
CA MET A 269 5.69 8.08 -7.78
C MET A 269 5.00 9.37 -8.22
N VAL A 270 3.76 9.59 -7.77
CA VAL A 270 2.96 10.78 -8.09
C VAL A 270 2.79 11.61 -6.84
N GLU A 271 3.32 12.83 -6.83
CA GLU A 271 3.07 13.79 -5.76
C GLU A 271 1.82 14.59 -6.10
N LEU A 272 0.85 14.61 -5.19
CA LEU A 272 -0.32 15.47 -5.25
C LEU A 272 -0.15 16.55 -4.19
N ASP A 273 -0.08 17.81 -4.61
CA ASP A 273 0.03 18.95 -3.70
C ASP A 273 -1.32 19.33 -3.07
N ASP A 274 -1.32 20.37 -2.23
CA ASP A 274 -2.51 20.90 -1.54
C ASP A 274 -3.64 21.34 -2.50
N GLU A 275 -3.31 21.65 -3.75
CA GLU A 275 -4.26 22.04 -4.80
C GLU A 275 -4.57 20.90 -5.78
N LEU A 276 -4.21 19.66 -5.44
CA LEU A 276 -4.41 18.45 -6.26
C LEU A 276 -3.65 18.50 -7.60
N ARG A 277 -2.62 19.34 -7.71
CA ARG A 277 -1.73 19.34 -8.89
C ARG A 277 -0.77 18.16 -8.74
N TYR A 278 -0.60 17.42 -9.83
CA TYR A 278 0.28 16.26 -9.86
C TYR A 278 1.67 16.57 -10.44
N SER A 279 2.71 16.03 -9.82
CA SER A 279 4.06 15.88 -10.39
C SER A 279 4.53 14.43 -10.32
N PHE A 280 5.31 14.00 -11.32
CA PHE A 280 5.91 12.68 -11.33
C PHE A 280 7.37 12.77 -10.90
N LEU A 281 7.76 11.96 -9.92
CA LEU A 281 9.16 11.76 -9.56
C LEU A 281 9.60 10.39 -10.06
N GLN A 282 10.46 10.37 -11.08
CA GLN A 282 11.08 9.16 -11.59
C GLN A 282 12.39 8.87 -10.87
N PHE A 283 12.71 7.60 -10.67
CA PHE A 283 13.96 7.17 -10.06
C PHE A 283 14.48 5.84 -10.63
N ASP A 284 15.79 5.71 -10.60
CA ASP A 284 16.54 4.51 -11.01
C ASP A 284 16.80 3.59 -9.81
N PRO A 285 17.23 2.34 -10.03
CA PRO A 285 17.52 1.41 -8.94
C PRO A 285 18.59 1.93 -7.98
N ALA A 286 18.41 1.65 -6.69
CA ALA A 286 19.35 1.99 -5.66
C ALA A 286 20.73 1.34 -5.90
N PRO A 287 21.85 2.00 -5.56
CA PRO A 287 23.18 1.42 -5.69
C PRO A 287 23.31 0.15 -4.84
N ARG A 288 23.57 -0.99 -5.48
CA ARG A 288 23.76 -2.27 -4.77
C ARG A 288 25.06 -2.25 -3.98
N ARG A 289 24.98 -2.15 -2.66
CA ARG A 289 26.15 -2.32 -1.78
C ARG A 289 26.29 -3.80 -1.39
N GLY A 290 27.20 -4.50 -2.08
CA GLY A 290 27.78 -5.76 -1.57
C GLY A 290 26.87 -6.98 -1.49
N GLU A 291 25.94 -7.17 -2.44
CA GLU A 291 25.15 -8.42 -2.47
C GLU A 291 26.06 -9.64 -2.73
N PRO A 292 26.02 -10.69 -1.89
CA PRO A 292 26.64 -11.96 -2.21
C PRO A 292 25.96 -12.55 -3.46
N ASN A 293 26.72 -13.25 -4.29
CA ASN A 293 26.17 -14.06 -5.39
C ASN A 293 25.26 -15.16 -4.81
N VAL A 294 23.99 -14.85 -4.57
CA VAL A 294 22.99 -15.84 -4.19
C VAL A 294 22.69 -16.67 -5.45
N THR A 295 23.19 -17.90 -5.46
CA THR A 295 22.89 -18.88 -6.51
C THR A 295 21.39 -19.05 -6.62
N ARG A 296 20.86 -18.68 -7.81
CA ARG A 296 19.47 -18.86 -8.21
C ARG A 296 18.96 -20.26 -7.88
N GLN A 297 17.91 -20.35 -7.08
CA GLN A 297 16.91 -21.39 -7.23
C GLN A 297 15.54 -20.70 -7.28
N THR A 298 15.16 -20.29 -8.47
CA THR A 298 13.77 -19.96 -8.77
C THR A 298 13.04 -21.31 -8.89
N PRO A 299 11.94 -21.56 -8.15
CA PRO A 299 11.13 -22.76 -8.36
C PRO A 299 10.54 -22.80 -9.78
N ASP A 300 10.52 -23.99 -10.40
CA ASP A 300 10.22 -24.25 -11.81
C ASP A 300 8.77 -23.99 -12.26
N TYR A 301 7.90 -23.39 -11.44
CA TYR A 301 6.47 -23.28 -11.75
C TYR A 301 6.06 -22.01 -12.52
N PHE A 302 7.01 -21.23 -13.06
CA PHE A 302 6.70 -19.98 -13.76
C PHE A 302 7.34 -19.93 -15.16
N LEU A 303 6.63 -20.52 -16.14
CA LEU A 303 6.63 -20.15 -17.54
C LEU A 303 5.28 -19.50 -17.87
#